data_AF-A0A0A1U0H1-F1
#
_entry.id   AF-A0A0A1U0H1-F1
#
_cell.length_a   1.000
_cell.length_b   1.000
_cell.length_c   1.000
_cell.angle_alpha   90.00
_cell.angle_beta   90.00
_cell.angle_gamma   90.00
#
_symmetry.space_group_name_H-M   'P 1'
#
loop_
_entity.id
_entity.type
_entity.pdbx_description
1 polymer ?
#
loop_
_entity_poly.entity_id
_entity_poly.type
_entity_poly.pdbx_seq_one_letter_code
_entity_poly.pdbx_strand_id
1 'polypeptide(L)'
;MSFPHYFSSVVLSFIVFILFVLITPTQHDLSFTYSFSSLSVSGSNQHIDIPSLDVFNTKFTHNKSTGMFYYKNNYIDVSKFNYSGVCGDVFKYGPNTKRDLVIGSYDFKNKCIKESVYQALEMTRIAMPDCRIVFLLFSSIPSTCVGNFKRLSDLHVETYKVTRHPFQDAVVFRFIAFRNYITKHIKEIDRVVIIDFRDVLFFADFFRTFSANEVNWLLECYGTNNPND
;
A
#
# COMPACT_ATOMS: atom_id res chain seq x y z
N MET A 1 -25.94 -48.90 2.04
CA MET A 1 -24.86 -48.85 3.02
C MET A 1 -24.33 -47.43 3.02
N SER A 2 -25.07 -46.44 3.54
CA SER A 2 -25.33 -46.11 4.96
C SER A 2 -24.04 -45.88 5.76
N PHE A 3 -23.82 -44.60 6.10
CA PHE A 3 -22.88 -44.06 7.09
C PHE A 3 -22.97 -44.76 8.46
N PRO A 4 -21.98 -44.51 9.33
CA PRO A 4 -22.36 -43.69 10.48
C PRO A 4 -21.41 -42.53 10.79
N HIS A 5 -22.05 -41.51 11.35
CA HIS A 5 -21.52 -40.31 11.98
C HIS A 5 -20.63 -40.61 13.19
N TYR A 6 -19.63 -39.76 13.40
CA TYR A 6 -19.33 -39.20 14.73
C TYR A 6 -19.00 -37.71 14.60
N PHE A 7 -19.91 -36.88 15.12
CA PHE A 7 -19.68 -35.50 15.51
C PHE A 7 -18.93 -35.50 16.85
N SER A 8 -17.88 -34.68 17.00
CA SER A 8 -17.77 -33.74 18.13
C SER A 8 -16.57 -32.80 17.98
N SER A 9 -16.88 -31.52 17.76
CA SER A 9 -16.32 -30.35 18.46
C SER A 9 -14.80 -30.28 18.70
N VAL A 10 -14.08 -29.50 17.88
CA VAL A 10 -13.12 -28.49 18.38
C VAL A 10 -13.15 -27.29 17.45
N VAL A 11 -13.77 -26.22 17.95
CA VAL A 11 -13.54 -24.83 17.51
C VAL A 11 -12.04 -24.56 17.70
N LEU A 12 -11.26 -24.55 16.63
CA LEU A 12 -9.89 -24.06 16.67
C LEU A 12 -9.86 -22.67 16.03
N SER A 13 -10.08 -21.69 16.90
CA SER A 13 -9.75 -20.28 16.68
C SER A 13 -8.41 -20.15 15.97
N PHE A 14 -8.41 -19.49 14.81
CA PHE A 14 -7.18 -18.98 14.20
C PHE A 14 -6.64 -17.85 15.08
N ILE A 15 -5.86 -18.24 16.07
CA ILE A 15 -5.03 -17.35 16.88
C ILE A 15 -4.01 -16.73 15.93
N VAL A 16 -4.19 -15.44 15.67
CA VAL A 16 -3.17 -14.56 15.12
C VAL A 16 -1.97 -14.61 16.07
N PHE A 17 -0.95 -15.36 15.70
CA PHE A 17 0.34 -15.37 16.39
C PHE A 17 1.02 -14.01 16.15
N ILE A 18 0.68 -13.03 16.97
CA ILE A 18 1.47 -11.81 17.16
C ILE A 18 2.75 -12.24 17.88
N LEU A 19 3.84 -12.35 17.14
CA LEU A 19 5.14 -12.64 17.70
C LEU A 19 5.66 -11.36 18.38
N PHE A 20 5.45 -11.28 19.69
CA PHE A 20 6.11 -10.34 20.59
C PHE A 20 7.63 -10.51 20.48
N VAL A 21 8.31 -9.58 19.82
CA VAL A 21 9.74 -9.39 20.05
C VAL A 21 9.85 -8.42 21.23
N LEU A 22 10.04 -9.01 22.41
CA LEU A 22 10.42 -8.31 23.64
C LEU A 22 11.72 -7.53 23.41
N ILE A 23 11.61 -6.21 23.31
CA ILE A 23 12.70 -5.29 23.63
C ILE A 23 12.12 -4.27 24.62
N THR A 24 12.41 -4.47 25.89
CA THR A 24 12.44 -3.41 26.91
C THR A 24 13.53 -3.77 27.92
N PRO A 25 14.24 -2.81 28.55
CA PRO A 25 13.71 -1.47 28.87
C PRO A 25 14.68 -0.30 28.65
N THR A 26 14.15 0.83 28.17
CA THR A 26 14.30 2.11 28.87
C THR A 26 13.00 2.89 28.73
N GLN A 27 12.51 3.35 29.86
CA GLN A 27 11.24 4.05 30.04
C GLN A 27 11.25 5.38 29.30
N HIS A 28 10.30 5.59 28.40
CA HIS A 28 9.64 6.86 28.23
C HIS A 28 8.15 6.56 28.01
N ASP A 29 7.30 7.19 28.81
CA ASP A 29 5.85 7.04 28.79
C ASP A 29 5.27 7.32 27.40
N LEU A 30 5.08 6.28 26.60
CA LEU A 30 4.28 6.32 25.38
C LEU A 30 2.83 6.05 25.79
N SER A 31 2.12 7.13 26.08
CA SER A 31 0.66 7.11 26.12
C SER A 31 0.13 6.86 24.70
N PHE A 32 -0.39 5.65 24.47
CA PHE A 32 -1.07 5.31 23.22
C PHE A 32 -2.47 5.93 23.21
N THR A 33 -2.62 7.04 22.50
CA THR A 33 -3.94 7.61 22.18
C THR A 33 -4.36 7.13 20.80
N TYR A 34 -5.39 6.27 20.76
CA TYR A 34 -6.07 5.89 19.51
C TYR A 34 -7.01 7.01 19.10
N SER A 35 -6.82 7.58 17.92
CA SER A 35 -7.77 8.51 17.31
C SER A 35 -8.45 7.81 16.13
N PHE A 36 -9.75 7.56 16.26
CA PHE A 36 -10.59 6.99 15.21
C PHE A 36 -11.20 8.12 14.39
N SER A 37 -11.10 8.02 13.06
CA SER A 37 -11.94 8.78 12.14
C SER A 37 -12.40 7.84 11.03
N SER A 38 -13.67 7.45 11.09
CA SER A 38 -14.36 6.75 10.01
C SER A 38 -14.89 7.78 9.01
N LEU A 39 -14.42 7.71 7.76
CA LEU A 39 -15.00 8.46 6.64
C LEU A 39 -15.80 7.48 5.78
N SER A 40 -17.13 7.60 5.83
CA SER A 40 -18.05 6.88 4.94
C SER A 40 -18.11 7.61 3.60
N VAL A 41 -17.98 6.85 2.49
CA VAL A 41 -18.20 7.35 1.13
C VAL A 41 -19.23 6.44 0.47
N SER A 42 -20.40 7.01 0.16
CA SER A 42 -21.47 6.37 -0.60
C SER A 42 -21.12 6.38 -2.10
N GLY A 43 -21.16 5.24 -2.76
CA GLY A 43 -21.02 5.12 -4.21
C GLY A 43 -21.61 3.82 -4.75
N SER A 44 -22.55 3.93 -5.69
CA SER A 44 -23.30 2.83 -6.30
C SER A 44 -22.44 1.93 -7.22
N ASN A 45 -22.65 0.62 -7.15
CA ASN A 45 -22.06 -0.37 -8.05
C ASN A 45 -22.54 -0.22 -9.50
N GLN A 46 -21.59 -0.12 -10.43
CA GLN A 46 -21.74 -0.70 -11.75
C GLN A 46 -20.58 -1.66 -12.01
N HIS A 47 -20.92 -2.84 -12.52
CA HIS A 47 -19.97 -3.83 -13.01
C HIS A 47 -19.28 -3.23 -14.24
N ILE A 48 -18.01 -2.82 -14.12
CA ILE A 48 -17.25 -2.26 -15.24
C ILE A 48 -16.47 -3.39 -15.89
N ASP A 49 -16.95 -3.86 -17.03
CA ASP A 49 -16.12 -4.59 -17.99
C ASP A 49 -14.99 -3.66 -18.43
N ILE A 50 -13.74 -4.04 -18.12
CA ILE A 50 -12.56 -3.25 -18.47
C ILE A 50 -12.32 -3.38 -19.98
N PRO A 51 -12.57 -2.34 -20.80
CA PRO A 51 -12.28 -2.41 -22.23
C PRO A 51 -10.77 -2.35 -22.43
N SER A 52 -10.28 -3.13 -23.38
CA SER A 52 -8.88 -3.13 -23.80
C SER A 52 -8.43 -1.74 -24.29
N LEU A 53 -7.34 -1.26 -23.69
CA LEU A 53 -6.20 -0.57 -24.30
C LEU A 53 -6.51 0.46 -25.41
N ASP A 54 -6.90 1.70 -25.05
CA ASP A 54 -6.64 2.89 -25.90
C ASP A 54 -6.87 4.27 -25.25
N VAL A 55 -7.10 4.39 -23.93
CA VAL A 55 -7.56 5.67 -23.35
C VAL A 55 -6.89 6.03 -22.02
N PHE A 56 -5.68 6.58 -22.02
CA PHE A 56 -5.23 7.38 -20.87
C PHE A 56 -4.39 8.59 -21.29
N ASN A 57 -5.09 9.69 -21.60
CA ASN A 57 -4.55 11.04 -21.48
C ASN A 57 -4.49 11.42 -19.98
N THR A 58 -3.53 10.87 -19.24
CA THR A 58 -3.29 11.28 -17.84
C THR A 58 -2.78 12.73 -17.84
N LYS A 59 -3.62 13.66 -17.36
CA LYS A 59 -3.25 15.08 -17.23
C LYS A 59 -2.88 15.41 -15.79
N PHE A 60 -1.59 15.61 -15.57
CA PHE A 60 -1.00 16.08 -14.32
C PHE A 60 -1.43 17.53 -14.06
N THR A 61 -1.97 17.82 -12.87
CA THR A 61 -2.32 19.19 -12.48
C THR A 61 -1.82 19.46 -11.06
N HIS A 62 -0.94 20.46 -10.91
CA HIS A 62 -0.42 20.91 -9.62
C HIS A 62 -1.27 22.07 -9.10
N ASN A 63 -1.78 21.94 -7.87
CA ASN A 63 -2.48 23.03 -7.20
C ASN A 63 -1.54 23.85 -6.33
N LYS A 64 -1.28 25.08 -6.77
CA LYS A 64 -0.38 26.02 -6.10
C LYS A 64 -0.88 26.47 -4.72
N SER A 65 -2.18 26.39 -4.42
CA SER A 65 -2.73 26.83 -3.12
C SER A 65 -2.59 25.77 -2.03
N THR A 66 -2.62 24.49 -2.39
CA THR A 66 -2.50 23.36 -1.45
C THR A 66 -1.13 22.67 -1.50
N GLY A 67 -0.34 22.94 -2.55
CA GLY A 67 0.91 22.23 -2.83
C GLY A 67 0.69 20.77 -3.23
N MET A 68 -0.52 20.39 -3.61
CA MET A 68 -0.89 19.01 -3.92
C MET A 68 -0.92 18.76 -5.43
N PHE A 69 -0.47 17.58 -5.84
CA PHE A 69 -0.65 17.06 -7.19
C PHE A 69 -1.89 16.18 -7.25
N TYR A 70 -2.67 16.30 -8.32
CA TYR A 70 -3.88 15.50 -8.49
C TYR A 70 -3.73 14.49 -9.62
N TYR A 71 -4.15 13.26 -9.33
CA TYR A 71 -4.37 12.21 -10.31
C TYR A 71 -5.78 12.32 -10.91
N LYS A 72 -5.86 12.18 -12.23
CA LYS A 72 -7.13 12.11 -12.94
C LYS A 72 -7.05 11.10 -14.07
N ASN A 73 -8.02 10.22 -14.11
CA ASN A 73 -8.27 9.31 -15.21
C ASN A 73 -9.79 9.26 -15.52
N ASN A 74 -10.24 8.32 -16.36
CA ASN A 74 -11.66 8.21 -16.73
C ASN A 74 -12.57 7.72 -15.59
N TYR A 75 -12.01 7.13 -14.55
CA TYR A 75 -12.72 6.49 -13.44
C TYR A 75 -12.64 7.29 -12.14
N ILE A 76 -11.52 7.98 -11.89
CA ILE A 76 -11.23 8.69 -10.65
C ILE A 76 -10.68 10.08 -10.99
N ASP A 77 -11.21 11.10 -10.33
CA ASP A 77 -10.74 12.49 -10.41
C ASP A 77 -10.53 13.04 -8.99
N VAL A 78 -9.30 12.87 -8.46
CA VAL A 78 -9.02 13.28 -7.07
C VAL A 78 -8.96 14.80 -6.89
N SER A 79 -8.93 15.57 -7.99
CA SER A 79 -8.96 17.03 -7.93
C SER A 79 -10.29 17.57 -7.36
N LYS A 80 -11.33 16.72 -7.36
CA LYS A 80 -12.65 17.05 -6.81
C LYS A 80 -12.80 16.71 -5.33
N PHE A 81 -11.79 16.09 -4.71
CA PHE A 81 -11.87 15.71 -3.31
C PHE A 81 -11.75 16.95 -2.43
N ASN A 82 -12.65 17.07 -1.45
CA ASN A 82 -12.65 18.19 -0.51
C ASN A 82 -11.73 17.90 0.66
N TYR A 83 -10.58 18.57 0.70
CA TYR A 83 -9.61 18.50 1.80
C TYR A 83 -9.81 19.62 2.84
N SER A 84 -11.00 20.24 2.90
CA SER A 84 -11.31 21.26 3.90
C SER A 84 -11.84 20.62 5.19
N GLY A 85 -11.65 21.30 6.32
CA GLY A 85 -12.13 20.85 7.64
C GLY A 85 -11.53 19.52 8.06
N VAL A 86 -12.34 18.65 8.66
CA VAL A 86 -11.90 17.36 9.25
C VAL A 86 -11.14 16.45 8.28
N CYS A 87 -11.43 16.53 6.98
CA CYS A 87 -10.72 15.76 5.95
C CYS A 87 -9.30 16.30 5.67
N GLY A 88 -9.07 17.58 5.95
CA GLY A 88 -7.77 18.25 5.85
C GLY A 88 -6.94 18.15 7.12
N ASP A 89 -7.59 18.09 8.28
CA ASP A 89 -6.95 18.15 9.59
C ASP A 89 -5.96 17.00 9.86
N VAL A 90 -6.13 15.88 9.14
CA VAL A 90 -5.20 14.74 9.20
C VAL A 90 -3.84 15.06 8.57
N PHE A 91 -3.75 16.02 7.65
CA PHE A 91 -2.53 16.38 6.91
C PHE A 91 -1.63 17.39 7.65
N LYS A 92 -1.38 17.13 8.93
CA LYS A 92 -0.68 18.04 9.86
C LYS A 92 0.85 17.89 9.90
N TYR A 93 1.40 16.83 9.33
CA TYR A 93 2.84 16.57 9.32
C TYR A 93 3.50 17.10 8.04
N GLY A 94 4.85 17.14 8.05
CA GLY A 94 5.64 17.60 6.92
C GLY A 94 5.48 16.71 5.67
N PRO A 95 5.66 17.31 4.47
CA PRO A 95 5.55 16.59 3.21
C PRO A 95 6.57 15.45 3.10
N ASN A 96 6.35 14.55 2.16
CA ASN A 96 7.30 13.50 1.80
C ASN A 96 8.64 14.08 1.32
N THR A 97 9.71 13.29 1.49
CA THR A 97 11.09 13.62 1.21
C THR A 97 11.81 12.41 0.63
N LYS A 98 13.05 12.59 0.15
CA LYS A 98 13.89 11.50 -0.35
C LYS A 98 14.29 10.45 0.70
N ARG A 99 14.10 10.75 1.99
CA ARG A 99 14.33 9.82 3.11
C ARG A 99 13.06 9.06 3.50
N ASP A 100 11.93 9.36 2.89
CA ASP A 100 10.68 8.64 3.10
C ASP A 100 10.54 7.50 2.09
N LEU A 101 10.01 6.36 2.57
CA LEU A 101 9.98 5.11 1.82
C LEU A 101 8.58 4.53 1.73
N VAL A 102 8.09 4.32 0.52
CA VAL A 102 6.98 3.41 0.24
C VAL A 102 7.56 2.09 -0.26
N ILE A 103 7.27 0.98 0.43
CA ILE A 103 7.81 -0.33 0.10
C ILE A 103 6.70 -1.36 -0.04
N GLY A 104 6.80 -2.19 -1.08
CA GLY A 104 5.91 -3.32 -1.31
C GLY A 104 6.65 -4.47 -1.99
N SER A 105 5.96 -5.59 -2.19
CA SER A 105 6.56 -6.80 -2.75
C SER A 105 5.80 -7.30 -3.96
N TYR A 106 6.50 -7.91 -4.92
CA TYR A 106 5.88 -8.58 -6.07
C TYR A 106 6.55 -9.93 -6.34
N ASP A 107 5.73 -10.96 -6.57
CA ASP A 107 6.17 -12.26 -7.09
C ASP A 107 5.50 -12.45 -8.45
N PHE A 108 6.29 -12.52 -9.52
CA PHE A 108 5.73 -12.60 -10.87
C PHE A 108 5.02 -13.92 -11.08
N LYS A 109 5.49 -15.04 -10.50
CA LYS A 109 4.92 -16.39 -10.73
C LYS A 109 4.59 -16.64 -12.22
N ASN A 110 5.49 -16.23 -13.13
CA ASN A 110 5.33 -16.25 -14.60
C ASN A 110 4.21 -15.36 -15.19
N LYS A 111 3.73 -14.35 -14.46
CA LYS A 111 2.75 -13.36 -14.89
C LYS A 111 3.35 -11.97 -14.90
N CYS A 112 2.88 -11.11 -15.80
CA CYS A 112 3.30 -9.72 -15.85
C CYS A 112 2.62 -8.88 -14.76
N ILE A 113 3.19 -7.71 -14.47
CA ILE A 113 2.56 -6.71 -13.62
C ILE A 113 1.23 -6.28 -14.27
N LYS A 114 0.15 -6.34 -13.50
CA LYS A 114 -1.18 -5.91 -13.96
C LYS A 114 -1.21 -4.39 -14.09
N GLU A 115 -2.02 -3.88 -15.01
CA GLU A 115 -2.18 -2.43 -15.22
C GLU A 115 -2.62 -1.69 -13.95
N SER A 116 -3.47 -2.30 -13.13
CA SER A 116 -3.91 -1.73 -11.85
C SER A 116 -2.75 -1.41 -10.90
N VAL A 117 -1.68 -2.20 -10.94
CA VAL A 117 -0.47 -1.95 -10.14
C VAL A 117 0.29 -0.75 -10.69
N TYR A 118 0.39 -0.61 -12.02
CA TYR A 118 0.99 0.58 -12.62
C TYR A 118 0.21 1.85 -12.30
N GLN A 119 -1.13 1.78 -12.34
CA GLN A 119 -1.98 2.89 -11.91
C GLN A 119 -1.76 3.26 -10.44
N ALA A 120 -1.67 2.27 -9.55
CA ALA A 120 -1.35 2.51 -8.15
C ALA A 120 0.03 3.18 -7.98
N LEU A 121 1.04 2.74 -8.72
CA LEU A 121 2.38 3.34 -8.70
C LEU A 121 2.39 4.76 -9.27
N GLU A 122 1.66 5.02 -10.37
CA GLU A 122 1.48 6.35 -10.95
C GLU A 122 0.83 7.31 -9.95
N MET A 123 -0.26 6.88 -9.31
CA MET A 123 -0.93 7.64 -8.25
C MET A 123 0.00 7.90 -7.07
N THR A 124 0.75 6.88 -6.63
CA THR A 124 1.74 7.00 -5.54
C THR A 124 2.79 8.05 -5.88
N ARG A 125 3.37 7.99 -7.08
CA ARG A 125 4.42 8.92 -7.53
C ARG A 125 3.90 10.35 -7.65
N ILE A 126 2.64 10.53 -8.05
CA ILE A 126 2.00 11.85 -8.11
C ILE A 126 1.76 12.39 -6.69
N ALA A 127 1.19 11.56 -5.81
CA ALA A 127 0.85 11.94 -4.45
C ALA A 127 2.09 12.25 -3.59
N MET A 128 3.18 11.53 -3.81
CA MET A 128 4.42 11.60 -3.02
C MET A 128 5.65 11.66 -3.93
N PRO A 129 5.90 12.80 -4.61
CA PRO A 129 6.88 12.89 -5.69
C PRO A 129 8.34 12.72 -5.25
N ASP A 130 8.67 13.10 -4.01
CA ASP A 130 10.04 13.08 -3.49
C ASP A 130 10.38 11.77 -2.75
N CYS A 131 9.39 10.96 -2.37
CA CYS A 131 9.62 9.70 -1.68
C CYS A 131 10.27 8.64 -2.57
N ARG A 132 10.96 7.71 -1.92
CA ARG A 132 11.47 6.49 -2.55
C ARG A 132 10.33 5.48 -2.65
N ILE A 133 10.20 4.84 -3.80
CA ILE A 133 9.26 3.74 -4.02
C ILE A 133 10.09 2.49 -4.31
N VAL A 134 10.03 1.50 -3.42
CA VAL A 134 10.80 0.27 -3.52
C VAL A 134 9.90 -0.93 -3.76
N PHE A 135 10.24 -1.72 -4.78
CA PHE A 135 9.59 -2.98 -5.09
C PHE A 135 10.52 -4.16 -4.81
N LEU A 136 10.19 -4.94 -3.77
CA LEU A 136 10.88 -6.19 -3.44
C LEU A 136 10.43 -7.31 -4.39
N LEU A 137 11.31 -7.76 -5.26
CA LEU A 137 11.03 -8.77 -6.27
C LEU A 137 11.39 -10.17 -5.79
N PHE A 138 10.39 -11.02 -5.65
CA PHE A 138 10.51 -12.42 -5.20
C PHE A 138 10.85 -13.41 -6.32
N SER A 139 10.74 -12.95 -7.57
CA SER A 139 11.13 -13.68 -8.75
C SER A 139 11.69 -12.69 -9.78
N SER A 140 12.47 -13.18 -10.73
CA SER A 140 12.85 -12.37 -11.89
C SER A 140 11.62 -11.99 -12.71
N ILE A 141 11.68 -10.84 -13.38
CA ILE A 141 10.68 -10.43 -14.36
C ILE A 141 10.73 -11.44 -15.53
N PRO A 142 9.62 -12.07 -15.93
CA PRO A 142 9.59 -12.97 -17.08
C PRO A 142 10.01 -12.22 -18.36
N SER A 143 10.75 -12.89 -19.25
CA SER A 143 11.17 -12.30 -20.54
C SER A 143 9.99 -11.92 -21.44
N THR A 144 8.84 -12.57 -21.26
CA THR A 144 7.57 -12.27 -21.94
C THR A 144 6.96 -10.94 -21.51
N CYS A 145 7.37 -10.40 -20.36
CA CYS A 145 6.85 -9.14 -19.82
C CYS A 145 7.65 -7.93 -20.31
N VAL A 146 7.68 -7.78 -21.64
CA VAL A 146 8.39 -6.71 -22.33
C VAL A 146 7.91 -5.34 -21.84
N GLY A 147 8.84 -4.44 -21.55
CA GLY A 147 8.53 -3.08 -21.12
C GLY A 147 8.25 -2.91 -19.62
N ASN A 148 8.06 -3.98 -18.85
CA ASN A 148 7.79 -3.84 -17.41
C ASN A 148 8.92 -3.15 -16.64
N PHE A 149 10.17 -3.51 -16.95
CA PHE A 149 11.35 -2.86 -16.34
C PHE A 149 11.42 -1.37 -16.71
N LYS A 150 11.12 -1.05 -17.98
CA LYS A 150 11.11 0.33 -18.45
C LYS A 150 10.03 1.15 -17.73
N ARG A 151 8.79 0.66 -17.62
CA ARG A 151 7.71 1.38 -16.90
C ARG A 151 8.04 1.58 -15.42
N LEU A 152 8.60 0.57 -14.75
CA LEU A 152 9.05 0.74 -13.36
C LEU A 152 10.14 1.82 -13.25
N SER A 153 11.12 1.81 -14.16
CA SER A 153 12.17 2.82 -14.22
C SER A 153 11.62 4.22 -14.51
N ASP A 154 10.69 4.36 -15.46
CA ASP A 154 10.07 5.64 -15.84
C ASP A 154 9.29 6.24 -14.65
N LEU A 155 8.76 5.40 -13.75
CA LEU A 155 8.07 5.80 -12.51
C LEU A 155 9.02 6.03 -11.32
N HIS A 156 10.34 5.91 -11.54
CA HIS A 156 11.36 5.96 -10.51
C HIS A 156 11.10 4.95 -9.38
N VAL A 157 10.75 3.72 -9.73
CA VAL A 157 10.59 2.61 -8.79
C VAL A 157 11.91 1.85 -8.69
N GLU A 158 12.47 1.82 -7.48
CA GLU A 158 13.65 1.04 -7.16
C GLU A 158 13.27 -0.45 -7.05
N THR A 159 13.88 -1.31 -7.86
CA THR A 159 13.65 -2.76 -7.76
C THR A 159 14.74 -3.43 -6.94
N TYR A 160 14.35 -4.25 -5.96
CA TYR A 160 15.30 -5.01 -5.14
C TYR A 160 15.00 -6.49 -5.21
N LYS A 161 15.95 -7.29 -5.72
CA LYS A 161 15.79 -8.75 -5.79
C LYS A 161 15.92 -9.37 -4.40
N VAL A 162 14.90 -10.11 -3.99
CA VAL A 162 14.90 -10.87 -2.74
C VAL A 162 15.56 -12.23 -2.94
N THR A 163 16.57 -12.53 -2.14
CA THR A 163 17.14 -13.88 -2.04
C THR A 163 16.36 -14.65 -0.98
N ARG A 164 15.72 -15.75 -1.38
CA ARG A 164 14.98 -16.65 -0.48
C ARG A 164 15.19 -18.11 -0.86
N HIS A 165 14.89 -19.01 0.07
CA HIS A 165 14.85 -20.44 -0.22
C HIS A 165 13.66 -20.76 -1.15
N PRO A 166 13.79 -21.68 -2.13
CA PRO A 166 12.72 -22.02 -3.07
C PRO A 166 11.38 -22.40 -2.41
N PHE A 167 11.44 -23.13 -1.29
CA PHE A 167 10.26 -23.59 -0.54
C PHE A 167 9.62 -22.54 0.39
N GLN A 168 10.22 -21.36 0.54
CA GLN A 168 9.63 -20.30 1.36
C GLN A 168 8.53 -19.60 0.59
N ASP A 169 7.29 -19.66 1.08
CA ASP A 169 6.20 -18.95 0.44
C ASP A 169 6.44 -17.42 0.45
N ALA A 170 6.26 -16.77 -0.71
CA ALA A 170 6.53 -15.34 -0.88
C ALA A 170 5.59 -14.44 -0.05
N VAL A 171 4.33 -14.88 0.15
CA VAL A 171 3.31 -14.16 0.93
C VAL A 171 3.70 -14.12 2.41
N VAL A 172 4.33 -15.19 2.92
CA VAL A 172 4.83 -15.25 4.30
C VAL A 172 6.18 -14.55 4.41
N PHE A 173 7.11 -14.82 3.47
CA PHE A 173 8.48 -14.33 3.56
C PHE A 173 8.62 -12.82 3.31
N ARG A 174 7.64 -12.15 2.68
CA ARG A 174 7.67 -10.69 2.47
C ARG A 174 7.86 -9.87 3.74
N PHE A 175 7.31 -10.29 4.88
CA PHE A 175 7.51 -9.56 6.13
C PHE A 175 8.97 -9.61 6.60
N ILE A 176 9.64 -10.75 6.42
CA ILE A 176 11.08 -10.90 6.68
C ILE A 176 11.88 -10.06 5.69
N ALA A 177 11.50 -10.08 4.40
CA ALA A 177 12.17 -9.29 3.38
C ALA A 177 12.06 -7.77 3.61
N PHE A 178 10.88 -7.28 4.01
CA PHE A 178 10.69 -5.88 4.42
C PHE A 178 11.61 -5.52 5.59
N ARG A 179 11.59 -6.32 6.67
CA ARG A 179 12.46 -6.09 7.83
C ARG A 179 13.93 -6.04 7.43
N ASN A 180 14.39 -6.99 6.60
CA ASN A 180 15.79 -7.05 6.17
C ASN A 180 16.18 -5.83 5.35
N TYR A 181 15.32 -5.39 4.42
CA TYR A 181 15.56 -4.20 3.61
C TYR A 181 15.63 -2.94 4.49
N ILE A 182 14.61 -2.72 5.33
CA ILE A 182 14.52 -1.54 6.20
C ILE A 182 15.69 -1.49 7.16
N THR A 183 16.04 -2.63 7.79
CA THR A 183 17.17 -2.71 8.74
C THR A 183 18.50 -2.38 8.05
N LYS A 184 18.70 -2.87 6.82
CA LYS A 184 19.91 -2.59 6.04
C LYS A 184 20.04 -1.11 5.68
N HIS A 185 18.92 -0.43 5.43
CA HIS A 185 18.87 0.97 4.96
C HIS A 185 18.42 1.95 6.05
N ILE A 186 18.41 1.56 7.32
CA ILE A 186 17.77 2.32 8.40
C ILE A 186 18.31 3.75 8.57
N LYS A 187 19.60 3.98 8.25
CA LYS A 187 20.23 5.31 8.34
C LYS A 187 19.77 6.29 7.25
N GLU A 188 19.17 5.77 6.19
CA GLU A 188 18.72 6.50 5.00
C GLU A 188 17.21 6.75 5.02
N ILE A 189 16.51 6.26 6.04
CA ILE A 189 15.05 6.19 6.10
C ILE A 189 14.56 6.94 7.34
N ASP A 190 13.60 7.86 7.16
CA ASP A 190 12.94 8.57 8.25
C ASP A 190 11.54 8.04 8.53
N ARG A 191 10.75 7.78 7.48
CA ARG A 191 9.39 7.19 7.58
C ARG A 191 9.21 6.09 6.55
N VAL A 192 8.43 5.07 6.91
CA VAL A 192 8.14 3.92 6.05
C VAL A 192 6.65 3.66 5.96
N VAL A 193 6.17 3.39 4.75
CA VAL A 193 4.84 2.85 4.49
C VAL A 193 5.01 1.49 3.81
N ILE A 194 4.48 0.44 4.42
CA ILE A 194 4.50 -0.92 3.87
C ILE A 194 3.14 -1.21 3.26
N ILE A 195 3.11 -1.56 1.97
CA ILE A 195 1.85 -1.78 1.24
C ILE A 195 1.90 -2.98 0.30
N ASP A 196 0.72 -3.43 -0.11
CA ASP A 196 0.54 -4.24 -1.30
C ASP A 196 0.09 -3.31 -2.45
N PHE A 197 0.94 -3.11 -3.45
CA PHE A 197 0.65 -2.19 -4.57
C PHE A 197 -0.53 -2.64 -5.45
N ARG A 198 -1.16 -3.78 -5.15
CA ARG A 198 -2.32 -4.30 -5.88
C ARG A 198 -3.65 -3.75 -5.36
N ASP A 199 -3.72 -3.32 -4.11
CA ASP A 199 -4.96 -2.95 -3.42
C ASP A 199 -4.88 -1.61 -2.67
N VAL A 200 -3.71 -0.96 -2.61
CA VAL A 200 -3.56 0.37 -1.99
C VAL A 200 -3.40 1.48 -3.05
N LEU A 201 -4.17 2.55 -2.89
CA LEU A 201 -4.09 3.78 -3.68
C LEU A 201 -3.83 4.98 -2.78
N PHE A 202 -2.97 5.90 -3.22
CA PHE A 202 -2.76 7.18 -2.53
C PHE A 202 -3.33 8.32 -3.35
N PHE A 203 -4.25 9.08 -2.75
CA PHE A 203 -4.89 10.23 -3.38
C PHE A 203 -4.23 11.57 -3.00
N ALA A 204 -3.39 11.55 -1.97
CA ALA A 204 -2.70 12.70 -1.39
C ALA A 204 -1.40 12.24 -0.74
N ASP A 205 -0.54 13.20 -0.35
CA ASP A 205 0.71 12.91 0.36
C ASP A 205 0.42 12.23 1.70
N PHE A 206 0.57 10.91 1.74
CA PHE A 206 0.25 10.10 2.92
C PHE A 206 1.21 10.36 4.08
N PHE A 207 2.46 10.79 3.79
CA PHE A 207 3.43 11.10 4.82
C PHE A 207 3.05 12.34 5.66
N ARG A 208 2.16 13.20 5.14
CA ARG A 208 1.60 14.31 5.92
C ARG A 208 0.61 13.86 7.01
N THR A 209 0.31 12.56 7.11
CA THR A 209 -0.65 12.00 8.08
C THR A 209 -0.01 11.36 9.32
N PHE A 210 1.32 11.18 9.33
CA PHE A 210 2.02 10.59 10.48
C PHE A 210 3.44 11.15 10.69
N SER A 211 3.93 11.08 11.92
CA SER A 211 5.31 11.45 12.29
C SER A 211 6.32 10.30 12.15
N ALA A 212 7.61 10.60 12.27
CA ALA A 212 8.67 9.59 12.34
C ALA A 212 8.71 8.84 13.69
N ASN A 213 7.96 9.29 14.70
CA ASN A 213 8.01 8.77 16.07
C ASN A 213 6.80 7.92 16.45
N GLU A 214 6.00 7.50 15.46
CA GLU A 214 4.78 6.74 15.68
C GLU A 214 4.70 5.52 14.76
N VAL A 215 3.95 4.51 15.19
CA VAL A 215 3.61 3.33 14.39
C VAL A 215 2.10 3.29 14.26
N ASN A 216 1.63 3.42 13.02
CA ASN A 216 0.21 3.37 12.69
C ASN A 216 -0.10 2.09 11.94
N TRP A 217 -1.26 1.49 12.28
CA TRP A 217 -1.83 0.36 11.56
C TRP A 217 -3.15 0.81 10.95
N LEU A 218 -3.28 0.66 9.64
CA LEU A 218 -4.54 0.86 8.95
C LEU A 218 -5.30 -0.46 8.93
N LEU A 219 -6.53 -0.44 9.42
CA LEU A 219 -7.44 -1.56 9.27
C LEU A 219 -8.12 -1.47 7.92
N GLU A 220 -8.23 -2.61 7.24
CA GLU A 220 -9.04 -2.71 6.03
C GLU A 220 -10.51 -2.44 6.39
N CYS A 221 -11.10 -1.45 5.74
CA CYS A 221 -12.54 -1.23 5.83
C CYS A 221 -13.24 -2.25 4.94
N TYR A 222 -14.06 -3.11 5.54
CA TYR A 222 -14.95 -3.96 4.77
C TYR A 222 -16.09 -3.09 4.22
N GLY A 223 -16.22 -3.05 2.88
CA GLY A 223 -17.42 -2.49 2.27
C GLY A 223 -18.63 -3.32 2.69
N THR A 224 -19.64 -2.68 3.28
CA THR A 224 -20.92 -3.33 3.51
C THR A 224 -21.58 -3.55 2.14
N ASN A 225 -21.86 -4.80 1.78
CA ASN A 225 -22.69 -5.13 0.62
C ASN A 225 -24.18 -4.76 0.83
N ASN A 226 -24.49 -3.93 1.82
CA ASN A 226 -25.85 -3.58 2.17
C ASN A 226 -26.20 -2.27 1.48
N PRO A 227 -27.05 -2.26 0.43
CA PRO A 227 -27.41 -1.04 -0.30
C PRO A 227 -28.24 -0.03 0.52
N ASN A 228 -28.39 -0.25 1.83
CA ASN A 228 -29.19 0.55 2.75
C ASN A 228 -28.39 1.08 3.97
N ASP A 229 -27.07 0.89 4.02
CA ASP A 229 -26.19 1.48 5.05
C ASP A 229 -25.37 2.66 4.50
#